data_AF-A0AAQ4RXB1-F1
#
_entry.id   AF-A0AAQ4RXB1-F1
#
_cell.length_a   1.000
_cell.length_b   1.000
_cell.length_c   1.000
_cell.angle_alpha   90.00
_cell.angle_beta   90.00
_cell.angle_gamma   90.00
#
_symmetry.space_group_name_H-M   'P 1'
#
loop_
_entity.id
_entity.type
_entity.pdbx_description
1 polymer ?
#
loop_
_entity_poly.entity_id
_entity_poly.type
_entity_poly.pdbx_seq_one_letter_code
_entity_poly.pdbx_strand_id
1 'polypeptide(L)'
;MASSVSPSLRSPVRLSVYLCSRTSRTLSANGRLGQRRSCPRPGEGAALCRQTVSPQWNGTREFFSRGGGGGGSAEGQKTLADIAEGIRERRYAKVVVMAGAGISTASGIPDFRSPGSGLYDNLQQYDLPYAEAIFELRFFHHNPRPFFALAKELYPGNYRPNVTHYFVRLLHEKSQLLRMYTQNIDGLERLAGIPPEMLVEAHGTFATATCTVCLREHQGEELRADVMSGTVPQCPTCRGVVKPDIVFFGEELPRHFFKYLTDFPRADLLVVMGTSLEVEPFASLAGAVGGSVPRLLINRDPVGPFAGRHRARDVVRLGDVVEGVRALVDALGWTRELDALMAAAALKVCVCVCVVVTALPRESSHEPLGLVKTKHEARGSRRPRSRPP
;
A
#
# COMPACT_ATOMS: atom_id res chain seq x y z
N MET A 1 -22.19 28.28 -41.98
CA MET A 1 -20.95 29.02 -41.69
C MET A 1 -20.66 28.87 -40.21
N ALA A 2 -19.70 28.03 -39.86
CA ALA A 2 -19.25 27.78 -38.50
C ALA A 2 -17.97 28.60 -38.28
N SER A 3 -17.84 29.22 -37.11
CA SER A 3 -16.55 29.77 -36.66
C SER A 3 -16.28 29.34 -35.23
N SER A 4 -15.11 28.73 -35.13
CA SER A 4 -14.45 28.06 -34.02
C SER A 4 -13.93 29.02 -32.95
N VAL A 5 -14.01 28.61 -31.69
CA VAL A 5 -13.12 29.11 -30.62
C VAL A 5 -12.57 27.90 -29.86
N SER A 6 -11.26 27.69 -30.00
CA SER A 6 -10.47 26.67 -29.31
C SER A 6 -10.15 27.10 -27.87
N PRO A 7 -10.11 26.19 -26.88
CA PRO A 7 -9.37 26.42 -25.64
C PRO A 7 -7.96 25.84 -25.74
N SER A 8 -6.98 26.67 -25.39
CA SER A 8 -5.56 26.37 -25.36
C SER A 8 -5.20 25.36 -24.27
N LEU A 9 -4.37 24.40 -24.67
CA LEU A 9 -3.68 23.42 -23.83
C LEU A 9 -2.81 24.13 -22.79
N ARG A 10 -3.08 23.92 -21.50
CA ARG A 10 -2.09 24.11 -20.44
C ARG A 10 -1.47 22.74 -20.14
N SER A 11 -0.18 22.61 -20.42
CA SER A 11 0.63 21.44 -20.09
C SER A 11 0.59 21.12 -18.59
N PRO A 12 0.45 19.85 -18.17
CA PRO A 12 0.72 19.47 -16.80
C PRO A 12 2.22 19.46 -16.55
N VAL A 13 2.60 20.04 -15.41
CA VAL A 13 3.98 20.13 -14.91
C VAL A 13 4.49 18.72 -14.60
N ARG A 14 5.53 18.26 -15.29
CA ARG A 14 6.34 17.10 -14.89
C ARG A 14 7.08 17.45 -13.59
N LEU A 15 6.67 16.89 -12.46
CA LEU A 15 7.54 16.82 -11.28
C LEU A 15 8.47 15.61 -11.45
N SER A 16 9.72 15.87 -11.82
CA SER A 16 10.79 14.88 -11.71
C SER A 16 11.12 14.66 -10.24
N VAL A 17 10.91 13.44 -9.75
CA VAL A 17 11.35 12.99 -8.43
C VAL A 17 12.88 12.83 -8.48
N TYR A 18 13.62 13.68 -7.77
CA TYR A 18 15.06 13.51 -7.56
C TYR A 18 15.30 12.75 -6.25
N LEU A 19 15.83 11.53 -6.34
CA LEU A 19 16.38 10.80 -5.20
C LEU A 19 17.78 11.36 -4.88
N CYS A 20 17.94 11.91 -3.67
CA CYS A 20 19.24 12.28 -3.12
C CYS A 20 19.82 11.05 -2.40
N SER A 21 20.64 10.27 -3.09
CA SER A 21 21.44 9.20 -2.49
C SER A 21 22.56 9.82 -1.64
N ARG A 22 22.41 9.84 -0.31
CA ARG A 22 23.55 10.11 0.58
C ARG A 22 24.34 8.81 0.76
N THR A 23 25.56 8.84 0.27
CA THR A 23 26.56 7.78 0.36
C THR A 23 26.97 7.47 1.79
N SER A 24 27.25 6.18 2.01
CA SER A 24 27.56 5.51 3.26
C SER A 24 28.78 6.06 4.01
N ARG A 25 28.68 6.06 5.33
CA ARG A 25 29.81 6.16 6.27
C ARG A 25 30.63 4.88 6.20
N THR A 26 31.92 5.00 5.86
CA THR A 26 32.89 3.92 6.04
C THR A 26 33.53 3.99 7.43
N LEU A 27 33.65 2.81 8.03
CA LEU A 27 34.25 2.51 9.33
C LEU A 27 35.70 2.98 9.46
N SER A 28 36.05 3.41 10.67
CA SER A 28 37.39 3.77 11.11
C SER A 28 38.13 2.55 11.65
N ALA A 29 39.35 2.29 11.16
CA ALA A 29 40.36 1.48 11.83
C ALA A 29 41.78 1.92 11.43
N ASN A 30 42.51 2.47 12.39
CA ASN A 30 43.98 2.57 12.58
C ASN A 30 44.95 2.67 11.39
N GLY A 31 45.81 3.72 11.42
CA GLY A 31 47.13 3.71 10.77
C GLY A 31 47.77 5.10 10.67
N ARG A 32 48.89 5.32 11.39
CA ARG A 32 49.66 6.57 11.44
C ARG A 32 50.58 6.77 10.22
N LEU A 33 50.94 8.05 10.02
CA LEU A 33 52.18 8.65 9.45
C LEU A 33 52.30 8.85 7.92
N GLY A 34 52.65 10.09 7.55
CA GLY A 34 53.38 10.39 6.30
C GLY A 34 53.11 11.77 5.68
N GLN A 35 53.98 12.76 5.96
CA GLN A 35 54.07 14.02 5.22
C GLN A 35 54.67 13.83 3.81
N ARG A 36 54.20 14.60 2.80
CA ARG A 36 54.99 15.56 1.96
C ARG A 36 54.30 15.89 0.61
N ARG A 37 54.30 17.21 0.27
CA ARG A 37 54.61 17.93 -1.01
C ARG A 37 53.96 17.41 -2.33
N SER A 38 53.50 18.16 -3.34
CA SER A 38 53.57 19.59 -3.76
C SER A 38 52.68 19.77 -5.03
N CYS A 39 52.36 21.02 -5.39
CA CYS A 39 51.42 21.54 -6.42
C CYS A 39 51.68 21.14 -7.92
N PRO A 40 50.79 21.54 -8.88
CA PRO A 40 50.90 22.88 -9.51
C PRO A 40 49.57 23.64 -9.82
N ARG A 41 49.66 24.97 -10.00
CA ARG A 41 48.69 25.93 -10.64
C ARG A 41 49.08 26.12 -12.14
N PRO A 42 48.61 27.10 -12.99
CA PRO A 42 47.58 28.19 -12.89
C PRO A 42 46.74 28.51 -14.19
N GLY A 43 45.91 29.58 -14.14
CA GLY A 43 45.53 30.48 -15.28
C GLY A 43 44.01 30.64 -15.51
N GLU A 44 43.28 31.65 -15.00
CA GLU A 44 43.17 33.11 -15.29
C GLU A 44 42.21 33.52 -16.44
N GLY A 45 41.28 34.45 -16.14
CA GLY A 45 40.49 35.22 -17.11
C GLY A 45 39.18 35.87 -16.60
N ALA A 46 39.30 37.11 -16.09
CA ALA A 46 38.35 38.25 -15.94
C ALA A 46 36.94 38.21 -16.63
N ALA A 47 35.89 38.96 -16.28
CA ALA A 47 35.53 39.98 -15.28
C ALA A 47 34.02 40.32 -15.45
N LEU A 48 33.35 40.84 -14.41
CA LEU A 48 32.44 42.02 -14.39
C LEU A 48 31.37 41.93 -13.28
N CYS A 49 31.37 42.96 -12.44
CA CYS A 49 30.53 43.17 -11.28
C CYS A 49 29.96 44.60 -11.36
N ARG A 50 28.66 44.78 -11.12
CA ARG A 50 27.97 45.99 -10.58
C ARG A 50 26.48 45.66 -10.40
N GLN A 51 26.00 45.53 -9.15
CA GLN A 51 25.33 46.55 -8.30
C GLN A 51 23.81 46.66 -8.54
N THR A 52 22.99 46.39 -7.51
CA THR A 52 22.17 47.39 -6.76
C THR A 52 21.36 46.73 -5.64
N VAL A 53 21.63 47.05 -4.37
CA VAL A 53 20.85 47.87 -3.40
C VAL A 53 19.66 47.15 -2.72
N SER A 54 19.80 46.94 -1.41
CA SER A 54 18.74 46.61 -0.44
C SER A 54 18.24 47.89 0.25
N PRO A 55 16.96 48.01 0.64
CA PRO A 55 16.54 49.00 1.62
C PRO A 55 16.34 48.38 3.00
N GLN A 56 17.03 48.97 3.96
CA GLN A 56 16.86 48.83 5.40
C GLN A 56 15.86 49.89 5.85
N TRP A 57 14.88 49.54 6.69
CA TRP A 57 14.00 50.50 7.36
C TRP A 57 14.13 50.34 8.88
N ASN A 58 14.68 51.37 9.52
CA ASN A 58 14.63 51.60 10.96
C ASN A 58 13.36 52.41 11.29
N GLY A 59 12.67 52.03 12.36
CA GLY A 59 11.57 52.81 12.92
C GLY A 59 11.38 52.47 14.40
N THR A 60 11.98 53.28 15.26
CA THR A 60 11.71 53.35 16.70
C THR A 60 10.34 53.98 16.94
N ARG A 61 9.51 53.36 17.78
CA ARG A 61 8.44 54.02 18.55
C ARG A 61 8.14 53.18 19.80
N GLU A 62 8.57 53.68 20.95
CA GLU A 62 8.02 53.32 22.25
C GLU A 62 6.56 53.77 22.33
N PHE A 63 5.66 52.94 22.88
CA PHE A 63 4.53 53.42 23.70
C PHE A 63 3.98 52.28 24.56
N PHE A 64 3.72 52.61 25.83
CA PHE A 64 3.22 51.78 26.93
C PHE A 64 1.98 50.94 26.60
N SER A 65 1.92 49.71 27.13
CA SER A 65 0.67 49.16 27.69
C SER A 65 0.92 48.03 28.67
N ARG A 66 0.64 48.37 29.94
CA ARG A 66 -0.03 47.60 31.00
C ARG A 66 -0.08 46.07 30.87
N GLY A 67 0.32 45.44 31.97
CA GLY A 67 0.09 44.04 32.27
C GLY A 67 -1.36 43.59 32.02
N GLY A 68 -1.44 42.42 31.42
CA GLY A 68 -2.61 41.55 31.40
C GLY A 68 -2.08 40.13 31.50
N GLY A 69 -2.09 39.57 32.70
CA GLY A 69 -1.87 38.15 32.91
C GLY A 69 -2.96 37.37 32.18
N GLY A 70 -2.64 36.87 31.00
CA GLY A 70 -3.38 35.81 30.34
C GLY A 70 -2.65 34.52 30.61
N GLY A 71 -3.12 33.77 31.60
CA GLY A 71 -2.66 32.41 31.85
C GLY A 71 -2.88 31.58 30.58
N GLY A 72 -1.81 31.37 29.83
CA GLY A 72 -1.76 30.28 28.87
C GLY A 72 -1.88 29.00 29.68
N SER A 73 -3.10 28.47 29.80
CA SER A 73 -3.30 27.09 30.22
C SER A 73 -2.41 26.26 29.30
N ALA A 74 -1.40 25.61 29.88
CA ALA A 74 -0.67 24.57 29.19
C ALA A 74 -1.73 23.52 28.81
N GLU A 75 -2.25 23.57 27.58
CA GLU A 75 -3.06 22.48 27.03
C GLU A 75 -2.18 21.23 27.14
N GLY A 76 -2.55 20.32 28.05
CA GLY A 76 -1.82 19.09 28.27
C GLY A 76 -1.61 18.35 26.94
N GLN A 77 -0.48 17.67 26.81
CA GLN A 77 -0.19 16.87 25.63
C GLN A 77 -1.32 15.85 25.44
N LYS A 78 -1.95 15.86 24.25
CA LYS A 78 -3.04 14.93 23.95
C LYS A 78 -2.55 13.49 24.03
N THR A 79 -3.42 12.63 24.56
CA THR A 79 -3.20 11.20 24.74
C THR A 79 -4.04 10.39 23.77
N LEU A 80 -3.79 9.08 23.70
CA LEU A 80 -4.63 8.16 22.93
C LEU A 80 -6.09 8.18 23.43
N ALA A 81 -6.29 8.35 24.74
CA ALA A 81 -7.62 8.43 25.35
C ALA A 81 -8.38 9.69 24.89
N ASP A 82 -7.69 10.84 24.74
CA ASP A 82 -8.31 12.07 24.23
C ASP A 82 -8.75 11.95 22.76
N ILE A 83 -7.98 11.20 21.96
CA ILE A 83 -8.37 10.88 20.58
C ILE A 83 -9.59 9.94 20.59
N ALA A 84 -9.56 8.89 21.40
CA ALA A 84 -10.67 7.94 21.54
C ALA A 84 -11.96 8.66 21.98
N GLU A 85 -11.89 9.52 23.00
CA GLU A 85 -13.01 10.32 23.46
C GLU A 85 -13.56 11.20 22.33
N GLY A 86 -12.71 11.92 21.59
CA GLY A 86 -13.17 12.77 20.49
C GLY A 86 -13.84 11.99 19.34
N ILE A 87 -13.39 10.77 19.05
CA ILE A 87 -14.06 9.88 18.09
C ILE A 87 -15.42 9.44 18.68
N ARG A 88 -15.46 8.98 19.93
CA ARG A 88 -16.67 8.49 20.61
C ARG A 88 -17.76 9.56 20.71
N GLU A 89 -17.37 10.79 21.04
CA GLU A 89 -18.25 11.96 21.13
C GLU A 89 -18.60 12.58 19.78
N ARG A 90 -18.16 11.98 18.66
CA ARG A 90 -18.39 12.48 17.30
C ARG A 90 -17.83 13.88 17.03
N ARG A 91 -16.82 14.31 17.79
CA ARG A 91 -16.04 15.53 17.49
C ARG A 91 -15.20 15.37 16.23
N TYR A 92 -14.85 14.13 15.88
CA TYR A 92 -14.22 13.78 14.61
C TYR A 92 -15.21 12.96 13.77
N ALA A 93 -15.72 13.53 12.69
CA ALA A 93 -16.65 12.90 11.76
C ALA A 93 -16.05 12.69 10.36
N LYS A 94 -14.84 13.22 10.12
CA LYS A 94 -14.14 13.19 8.83
C LYS A 94 -12.72 12.70 9.05
N VAL A 95 -12.60 11.48 9.54
CA VAL A 95 -11.32 10.82 9.81
C VAL A 95 -10.67 10.42 8.49
N VAL A 96 -9.46 10.91 8.24
CA VAL A 96 -8.60 10.40 7.18
C VAL A 96 -7.64 9.39 7.78
N VAL A 97 -7.53 8.22 7.16
CA VAL A 97 -6.58 7.18 7.54
C VAL A 97 -5.49 7.10 6.48
N MET A 98 -4.23 7.07 6.89
CA MET A 98 -3.08 6.76 6.05
C MET A 98 -2.44 5.46 6.56
N ALA A 99 -2.27 4.48 5.68
CA ALA A 99 -1.70 3.18 6.03
C ALA A 99 -0.61 2.73 5.05
N GLY A 100 0.32 1.93 5.55
CA GLY A 100 1.31 1.21 4.74
C GLY A 100 1.50 -0.23 5.21
N ALA A 101 2.57 -0.87 4.76
CA ALA A 101 2.74 -2.32 4.85
C ALA A 101 2.72 -2.87 6.29
N GLY A 102 3.07 -2.04 7.28
CA GLY A 102 3.03 -2.40 8.69
C GLY A 102 1.64 -2.77 9.22
N ILE A 103 0.55 -2.38 8.54
CA ILE A 103 -0.80 -2.84 8.94
C ILE A 103 -1.08 -4.29 8.51
N SER A 104 -0.33 -4.83 7.55
CA SER A 104 -0.54 -6.16 6.96
C SER A 104 0.44 -7.23 7.49
N THR A 105 1.43 -6.84 8.30
CA THR A 105 2.43 -7.78 8.88
C THR A 105 1.78 -8.86 9.74
N ALA A 106 0.83 -8.48 10.60
CA ALA A 106 0.05 -9.42 11.41
C ALA A 106 -0.90 -10.32 10.58
N SER A 107 -1.11 -10.00 9.30
CA SER A 107 -1.83 -10.85 8.36
C SER A 107 -0.93 -11.87 7.66
N GLY A 108 0.37 -11.89 7.97
CA GLY A 108 1.36 -12.80 7.37
C GLY A 108 2.01 -12.28 6.10
N ILE A 109 1.73 -11.04 5.70
CA ILE A 109 2.36 -10.39 4.55
C ILE A 109 3.61 -9.67 5.06
N PRO A 110 4.83 -10.06 4.62
CA PRO A 110 6.03 -9.33 5.01
C PRO A 110 5.95 -7.89 4.50
N ASP A 111 6.48 -6.95 5.27
CA ASP A 111 6.69 -5.62 4.70
C ASP A 111 7.83 -5.66 3.67
N PHE A 112 8.09 -4.53 3.01
CA PHE A 112 9.14 -4.49 1.99
C PHE A 112 10.55 -4.36 2.58
N ARG A 113 10.70 -3.75 3.75
CA ARG A 113 11.96 -3.10 4.20
C ARG A 113 12.53 -3.65 5.51
N SER A 114 11.79 -4.45 6.27
CA SER A 114 12.25 -4.97 7.56
C SER A 114 13.42 -5.94 7.35
N PRO A 115 14.57 -5.73 7.99
CA PRO A 115 15.71 -6.63 7.85
C PRO A 115 15.37 -8.06 8.28
N GLY A 116 15.73 -9.05 7.47
CA GLY A 116 15.61 -10.49 7.72
C GLY A 116 14.23 -11.09 7.42
N SER A 117 13.17 -10.28 7.31
CA SER A 117 11.81 -10.75 6.98
C SER A 117 11.16 -10.02 5.81
N GLY A 118 11.72 -8.89 5.39
CA GLY A 118 11.18 -8.05 4.34
C GLY A 118 11.31 -8.69 2.96
N LEU A 119 10.39 -8.34 2.06
CA LEU A 119 10.32 -8.92 0.72
C LEU A 119 11.65 -8.83 -0.03
N TYR A 120 12.35 -7.69 0.06
CA TYR A 120 13.60 -7.43 -0.65
C TYR A 120 14.75 -8.37 -0.28
N ASP A 121 14.81 -8.86 0.96
CA ASP A 121 15.86 -9.80 1.39
C ASP A 121 15.68 -11.18 0.72
N ASN A 122 14.44 -11.52 0.33
CA ASN A 122 14.09 -12.80 -0.30
C ASN A 122 14.12 -12.77 -1.84
N LEU A 123 14.43 -11.62 -2.45
CA LEU A 123 14.46 -11.46 -3.92
C LEU A 123 15.78 -11.86 -4.58
N GLN A 124 16.80 -12.27 -3.81
CA GLN A 124 18.12 -12.62 -4.34
C GLN A 124 18.07 -13.74 -5.40
N GLN A 125 17.03 -14.58 -5.37
CA GLN A 125 16.79 -15.65 -6.35
C GLN A 125 16.45 -15.17 -7.77
N TYR A 126 16.09 -13.89 -7.96
CA TYR A 126 15.54 -13.39 -9.22
C TYR A 126 16.55 -12.67 -10.14
N ASP A 127 17.86 -12.79 -9.87
CA ASP A 127 18.95 -12.16 -10.64
C ASP A 127 18.67 -10.67 -10.96
N LEU A 128 18.25 -9.93 -9.93
CA LEU A 128 17.92 -8.51 -10.04
C LEU A 128 19.19 -7.67 -9.87
N PRO A 129 19.33 -6.55 -10.61
CA PRO A 129 20.47 -5.65 -10.43
C PRO A 129 20.49 -5.00 -9.02
N TYR A 130 19.30 -4.82 -8.44
CA TYR A 130 19.03 -4.40 -7.06
C TYR A 130 17.56 -4.71 -6.75
N ALA A 131 17.18 -4.76 -5.47
CA ALA A 131 15.87 -5.29 -5.06
C ALA A 131 14.67 -4.50 -5.62
N GLU A 132 14.77 -3.18 -5.68
CA GLU A 132 13.72 -2.29 -6.16
C GLU A 132 13.44 -2.41 -7.66
N ALA A 133 14.37 -2.99 -8.43
CA ALA A 133 14.24 -3.13 -9.88
C ALA A 133 13.00 -3.95 -10.29
N ILE A 134 12.53 -4.87 -9.43
CA ILE A 134 11.31 -5.64 -9.68
C ILE A 134 10.04 -4.76 -9.82
N PHE A 135 10.06 -3.56 -9.24
CA PHE A 135 8.99 -2.57 -9.30
C PHE A 135 9.34 -1.39 -10.22
N GLU A 136 10.37 -1.48 -11.05
CA GLU A 136 10.68 -0.45 -12.04
C GLU A 136 10.05 -0.74 -13.39
N LEU A 137 9.34 0.24 -13.96
CA LEU A 137 8.64 0.04 -15.23
C LEU A 137 9.59 -0.36 -16.37
N ARG A 138 10.81 0.23 -16.40
CA ARG A 138 11.82 -0.09 -17.41
C ARG A 138 12.29 -1.54 -17.31
N PHE A 139 12.56 -2.02 -16.10
CA PHE A 139 12.94 -3.42 -15.87
C PHE A 139 11.79 -4.35 -16.25
N PHE A 140 10.56 -4.02 -15.85
CA PHE A 140 9.37 -4.81 -16.18
C PHE A 140 9.17 -5.00 -17.69
N HIS A 141 9.36 -3.95 -18.48
CA HIS A 141 9.29 -4.06 -19.94
C HIS A 141 10.40 -4.93 -20.54
N HIS A 142 11.57 -4.96 -19.92
CA HIS A 142 12.68 -5.82 -20.34
C HIS A 142 12.46 -7.28 -19.93
N ASN A 143 12.08 -7.51 -18.67
CA ASN A 143 11.83 -8.82 -18.10
C ASN A 143 10.69 -8.77 -17.05
N PRO A 144 9.45 -9.12 -17.42
CA PRO A 144 8.32 -9.08 -16.50
C PRO A 144 8.24 -10.32 -15.58
N ARG A 145 9.03 -11.37 -15.85
CA ARG A 145 8.90 -12.66 -15.15
C ARG A 145 9.15 -12.58 -13.64
N PRO A 146 10.18 -11.86 -13.13
CA PRO A 146 10.40 -11.72 -11.70
C PRO A 146 9.19 -11.14 -10.98
N PHE A 147 8.58 -10.08 -11.54
CA PHE A 147 7.38 -9.50 -10.96
C PHE A 147 6.23 -10.49 -10.92
N PHE A 148 5.97 -11.27 -11.98
CA PHE A 148 4.87 -12.23 -11.97
C PHE A 148 5.12 -13.44 -11.07
N ALA A 149 6.38 -13.85 -10.89
CA ALA A 149 6.75 -14.86 -9.89
C ALA A 149 6.44 -14.37 -8.48
N LEU A 150 6.77 -13.10 -8.18
CA LEU A 150 6.42 -12.45 -6.92
C LEU A 150 4.90 -12.21 -6.77
N ALA A 151 4.23 -11.80 -7.84
CA ALA A 151 2.80 -11.50 -7.84
C ALA A 151 1.96 -12.73 -7.47
N LYS A 152 2.45 -13.94 -7.77
CA LYS A 152 1.82 -15.20 -7.34
C LYS A 152 1.75 -15.32 -5.82
N GLU A 153 2.76 -14.85 -5.09
CA GLU A 153 2.78 -14.87 -3.63
C GLU A 153 1.85 -13.78 -3.05
N LEU A 154 1.85 -12.60 -3.69
CA LEU A 154 1.09 -11.43 -3.24
C LEU A 154 -0.38 -11.42 -3.69
N TYR A 155 -0.78 -12.31 -4.59
CA TYR A 155 -2.11 -12.30 -5.17
C TYR A 155 -3.20 -12.48 -4.08
N PRO A 156 -4.30 -11.69 -4.10
CA PRO A 156 -5.35 -11.80 -3.09
C PRO A 156 -5.90 -13.23 -2.94
N GLY A 157 -6.12 -13.65 -1.69
CA GLY A 157 -6.71 -14.95 -1.33
C GLY A 157 -5.89 -15.78 -0.34
N ASN A 158 -4.59 -15.53 -0.23
CA ASN A 158 -3.72 -16.24 0.72
C ASN A 158 -3.73 -15.63 2.13
N TYR A 159 -4.16 -14.38 2.24
CA TYR A 159 -4.09 -13.58 3.47
C TYR A 159 -5.47 -13.07 3.86
N ARG A 160 -5.64 -12.80 5.16
CA ARG A 160 -6.88 -12.27 5.72
C ARG A 160 -6.64 -10.91 6.37
N PRO A 161 -7.60 -9.98 6.29
CA PRO A 161 -7.50 -8.73 7.02
C PRO A 161 -7.47 -9.00 8.52
N ASN A 162 -6.71 -8.19 9.26
CA ASN A 162 -6.62 -8.25 10.71
C ASN A 162 -7.37 -7.09 11.38
N VAL A 163 -7.26 -6.98 12.72
CA VAL A 163 -7.95 -5.98 13.54
C VAL A 163 -7.78 -4.54 13.03
N THR A 164 -6.63 -4.19 12.46
CA THR A 164 -6.32 -2.85 11.96
C THR A 164 -7.20 -2.48 10.77
N HIS A 165 -7.43 -3.43 9.86
CA HIS A 165 -8.29 -3.24 8.70
C HIS A 165 -9.76 -3.11 9.11
N TYR A 166 -10.20 -3.99 10.02
CA TYR A 166 -11.57 -3.97 10.52
C TYR A 166 -11.87 -2.75 11.39
N PHE A 167 -10.89 -2.16 12.08
CA PHE A 167 -11.06 -0.87 12.75
C PHE A 167 -11.44 0.22 11.74
N VAL A 168 -10.79 0.28 10.59
CA VAL A 168 -11.12 1.25 9.53
C VAL A 168 -12.49 0.94 8.92
N ARG A 169 -12.84 -0.34 8.70
CA ARG A 169 -14.22 -0.74 8.33
C ARG A 169 -15.24 -0.28 9.37
N LEU A 170 -14.94 -0.38 10.66
CA LEU A 170 -15.84 0.03 11.74
C LEU A 170 -16.00 1.55 11.80
N LEU A 171 -14.95 2.33 11.53
CA LEU A 171 -15.07 3.78 11.32
C LEU A 171 -16.02 4.11 10.15
N HIS A 172 -15.98 3.32 9.08
CA HIS A 172 -16.90 3.45 7.95
C HIS A 172 -18.35 3.11 8.34
N GLU A 173 -18.60 1.97 9.01
CA GLU A 173 -19.94 1.60 9.52
C GLU A 173 -20.54 2.69 10.42
N LYS A 174 -19.68 3.36 11.18
CA LYS A 174 -20.07 4.46 12.06
C LYS A 174 -20.16 5.80 11.34
N SER A 175 -19.95 5.87 10.03
CA SER A 175 -20.00 7.11 9.24
C SER A 175 -19.01 8.19 9.71
N GLN A 176 -17.82 7.79 10.16
CA GLN A 176 -16.74 8.72 10.59
C GLN A 176 -15.52 8.67 9.66
N LEU A 177 -15.42 7.66 8.79
CA LEU A 177 -14.36 7.59 7.78
C LEU A 177 -14.65 8.55 6.63
N LEU A 178 -13.74 9.50 6.39
CA LEU A 178 -13.74 10.33 5.18
C LEU A 178 -13.03 9.61 4.01
N ARG A 179 -11.83 9.07 4.28
CA ARG A 179 -11.05 8.33 3.29
C ARG A 179 -9.98 7.48 3.96
N MET A 180 -9.69 6.33 3.37
CA MET A 180 -8.47 5.56 3.64
C MET A 180 -7.51 5.67 2.45
N TYR A 181 -6.34 6.25 2.69
CA TYR A 181 -5.19 6.26 1.81
C TYR A 181 -4.30 5.09 2.19
N THR A 182 -4.05 4.17 1.27
CA THR A 182 -3.17 3.02 1.51
C THR A 182 -2.03 3.00 0.49
N GLN A 183 -0.83 2.66 0.98
CA GLN A 183 0.33 2.33 0.15
C GLN A 183 0.34 0.84 -0.24
N ASN A 184 -0.53 0.03 0.37
CA ASN A 184 -0.56 -1.40 0.16
C ASN A 184 -1.25 -1.73 -1.16
N ILE A 185 -0.83 -2.87 -1.72
CA ILE A 185 -1.38 -3.45 -2.95
C ILE A 185 -2.04 -4.81 -2.68
N ASP A 186 -2.01 -5.29 -1.44
CA ASP A 186 -2.50 -6.60 -1.02
C ASP A 186 -4.03 -6.76 -1.08
N GLY A 187 -4.76 -5.64 -1.14
CA GLY A 187 -6.21 -5.60 -1.25
C GLY A 187 -6.97 -5.98 0.03
N LEU A 188 -6.28 -6.07 1.19
CA LEU A 188 -6.91 -6.44 2.45
C LEU A 188 -7.93 -5.39 2.93
N GLU A 189 -7.81 -4.14 2.52
CA GLU A 189 -8.80 -3.09 2.78
C GLU A 189 -10.14 -3.40 2.12
N ARG A 190 -10.11 -3.79 0.84
CA ARG A 190 -11.29 -4.22 0.08
C ARG A 190 -11.88 -5.49 0.70
N LEU A 191 -11.02 -6.44 1.07
CA LEU A 191 -11.44 -7.71 1.67
C LEU A 191 -12.04 -7.54 3.07
N ALA A 192 -11.60 -6.53 3.84
CA ALA A 192 -12.24 -6.11 5.10
C ALA A 192 -13.60 -5.44 4.87
N GLY A 193 -13.97 -5.20 3.60
CA GLY A 193 -15.22 -4.61 3.17
C GLY A 193 -15.18 -3.10 3.01
N ILE A 194 -14.04 -2.42 3.12
CA ILE A 194 -14.02 -0.96 2.93
C ILE A 194 -14.43 -0.66 1.48
N PRO A 195 -15.50 0.14 1.25
CA PRO A 195 -15.99 0.34 -0.11
C PRO A 195 -14.95 1.01 -1.02
N PRO A 196 -14.88 0.66 -2.32
CA PRO A 196 -13.91 1.24 -3.25
C PRO A 196 -13.94 2.77 -3.29
N GLU A 197 -15.11 3.39 -3.12
CA GLU A 197 -15.23 4.83 -3.06
C GLU A 197 -14.57 5.44 -1.83
N MET A 198 -14.40 4.71 -0.73
CA MET A 198 -13.69 5.16 0.47
C MET A 198 -12.17 4.98 0.39
N LEU A 199 -11.68 4.29 -0.65
CA LEU A 199 -10.28 3.95 -0.82
C LEU A 199 -9.56 4.89 -1.78
N VAL A 200 -8.31 5.19 -1.43
CA VAL A 200 -7.28 5.69 -2.32
C VAL A 200 -6.11 4.73 -2.21
N GLU A 201 -6.05 3.78 -3.14
CA GLU A 201 -4.94 2.85 -3.32
C GLU A 201 -3.80 3.60 -4.03
N ALA A 202 -2.95 4.28 -3.24
CA ALA A 202 -1.96 5.22 -3.75
C ALA A 202 -0.92 4.55 -4.65
N HIS A 203 -0.58 3.30 -4.38
CA HIS A 203 0.34 2.50 -5.19
C HIS A 203 -0.40 1.51 -6.11
N GLY A 204 -1.69 1.75 -6.36
CA GLY A 204 -2.47 0.93 -7.28
C GLY A 204 -2.98 -0.37 -6.65
N THR A 205 -3.43 -1.30 -7.48
CA THR A 205 -4.19 -2.48 -7.03
C THR A 205 -4.02 -3.68 -7.96
N PHE A 206 -4.17 -4.89 -7.40
CA PHE A 206 -4.32 -6.12 -8.19
C PHE A 206 -5.76 -6.34 -8.69
N ALA A 207 -6.74 -5.51 -8.27
CA ALA A 207 -8.15 -5.69 -8.65
C ALA A 207 -8.41 -5.45 -10.14
N THR A 208 -7.57 -4.65 -10.80
CA THR A 208 -7.65 -4.34 -12.23
C THR A 208 -6.25 -4.42 -12.84
N ALA A 209 -6.20 -4.52 -14.17
CA ALA A 209 -4.96 -4.60 -14.92
C ALA A 209 -5.11 -3.92 -16.29
N THR A 210 -4.00 -3.46 -16.86
CA THR A 210 -3.98 -2.75 -18.14
C THR A 210 -2.96 -3.37 -19.09
N CYS A 211 -3.35 -3.58 -20.34
CA CYS A 211 -2.43 -3.97 -21.39
C CYS A 211 -1.40 -2.87 -21.64
N THR A 212 -0.12 -3.21 -21.57
CA THR A 212 0.99 -2.26 -21.75
C THR A 212 1.16 -1.72 -23.17
N VAL A 213 0.43 -2.27 -24.15
CA VAL A 213 0.52 -1.90 -25.57
C VAL A 213 -0.73 -1.18 -26.04
N CYS A 214 -1.89 -1.83 -25.97
CA CYS A 214 -3.14 -1.25 -26.47
C CYS A 214 -3.98 -0.53 -25.40
N LEU A 215 -3.50 -0.48 -24.14
CA LEU A 215 -4.16 0.16 -23.00
C LEU A 215 -5.57 -0.37 -22.70
N ARG A 216 -5.91 -1.56 -23.19
CA ARG A 216 -7.15 -2.24 -22.83
C ARG A 216 -7.11 -2.61 -21.35
N GLU A 217 -8.17 -2.25 -20.63
CA GLU A 217 -8.40 -2.62 -19.24
C GLU A 217 -8.90 -4.08 -19.14
N HIS A 218 -8.52 -4.72 -18.05
CA HIS A 218 -8.80 -6.10 -17.69
C HIS A 218 -9.20 -6.16 -16.22
N GLN A 219 -10.11 -7.08 -15.87
CA GLN A 219 -10.31 -7.40 -14.46
C GLN A 219 -9.10 -8.17 -13.95
N GLY A 220 -8.66 -7.88 -12.72
CA GLY A 220 -7.52 -8.54 -12.10
C GLY A 220 -7.66 -10.06 -12.16
N GLU A 221 -8.83 -10.58 -11.79
CA GLU A 221 -9.16 -12.01 -11.76
C GLU A 221 -8.96 -12.72 -13.11
N GLU A 222 -9.04 -12.02 -14.25
CA GLU A 222 -8.74 -12.59 -15.57
C GLU A 222 -7.28 -13.05 -15.67
N LEU A 223 -6.36 -12.40 -14.95
CA LEU A 223 -4.93 -12.71 -14.93
C LEU A 223 -4.61 -13.83 -13.95
N ARG A 224 -5.53 -14.20 -13.04
CA ARG A 224 -5.22 -15.10 -11.92
C ARG A 224 -4.67 -16.44 -12.38
N ALA A 225 -5.29 -17.05 -13.38
CA ALA A 225 -4.85 -18.36 -13.89
C ALA A 225 -3.41 -18.31 -14.44
N ASP A 226 -3.11 -17.28 -15.25
CA ASP A 226 -1.77 -17.06 -15.80
C ASP A 226 -0.75 -16.83 -14.68
N VAL A 227 -1.03 -15.91 -13.74
CA VAL A 227 -0.12 -15.61 -12.62
C VAL A 227 0.13 -16.85 -11.75
N MET A 228 -0.92 -17.61 -11.42
CA MET A 228 -0.79 -18.80 -10.57
C MET A 228 -0.01 -19.94 -11.24
N SER A 229 -0.11 -20.06 -12.57
CA SER A 229 0.68 -21.01 -13.36
C SER A 229 2.12 -20.56 -13.61
N GLY A 230 2.49 -19.32 -13.25
CA GLY A 230 3.79 -18.74 -13.56
C GLY A 230 3.91 -18.23 -15.00
N THR A 231 2.78 -18.11 -15.70
CA THR A 231 2.70 -17.59 -17.07
C THR A 231 2.56 -16.07 -17.04
N VAL A 232 3.27 -15.37 -17.93
CA VAL A 232 3.11 -13.91 -18.09
C VAL A 232 1.79 -13.63 -18.81
N PRO A 233 0.83 -12.90 -18.21
CA PRO A 233 -0.46 -12.65 -18.83
C PRO A 233 -0.33 -11.82 -20.11
N GLN A 234 -1.04 -12.23 -21.16
CA GLN A 234 -1.00 -11.59 -22.47
C GLN A 234 -2.37 -11.09 -22.90
N CYS A 235 -2.38 -9.91 -23.52
CA CYS A 235 -3.60 -9.31 -24.01
C CYS A 235 -4.19 -10.17 -25.14
N PRO A 236 -5.48 -10.56 -25.07
CA PRO A 236 -6.10 -11.39 -26.11
C PRO A 236 -6.19 -10.66 -27.46
N THR A 237 -6.08 -9.33 -27.48
CA THR A 237 -6.18 -8.51 -28.70
C THR A 237 -4.83 -8.28 -29.38
N CYS A 238 -3.82 -7.82 -28.64
CA CYS A 238 -2.54 -7.39 -29.23
C CYS A 238 -1.33 -8.22 -28.77
N ARG A 239 -1.53 -9.22 -27.91
CA ARG A 239 -0.48 -10.06 -27.31
C ARG A 239 0.55 -9.32 -26.43
N GLY A 240 0.39 -8.01 -26.22
CA GLY A 240 1.17 -7.24 -25.26
C GLY A 240 0.94 -7.73 -23.82
N VAL A 241 1.94 -7.56 -22.96
CA VAL A 241 1.85 -7.97 -21.54
C VAL A 241 0.73 -7.19 -20.85
N VAL A 242 -0.12 -7.89 -20.09
CA VAL A 242 -1.15 -7.28 -19.23
C VAL A 242 -0.56 -7.12 -17.84
N LYS A 243 -0.36 -5.88 -17.41
CA LYS A 243 0.25 -5.52 -16.13
C LYS A 243 -0.85 -5.16 -15.14
N PRO A 244 -0.88 -5.74 -13.92
CA PRO A 244 -1.75 -5.25 -12.85
C PRO A 244 -1.60 -3.74 -12.65
N ASP A 245 -2.67 -3.06 -12.25
CA ASP A 245 -2.68 -1.60 -12.08
C ASP A 245 -2.00 -1.15 -10.78
N ILE A 246 -0.85 -1.76 -10.47
CA ILE A 246 0.10 -1.37 -9.43
C ILE A 246 1.04 -0.32 -10.01
N VAL A 247 1.33 0.71 -9.21
CA VAL A 247 2.22 1.79 -9.60
C VAL A 247 3.67 1.33 -9.44
N PHE A 248 4.39 1.30 -10.54
CA PHE A 248 5.82 1.03 -10.59
C PHE A 248 6.60 2.34 -10.47
N PHE A 249 7.85 2.27 -10.03
CA PHE A 249 8.76 3.40 -10.09
C PHE A 249 8.90 3.88 -11.54
N GLY A 250 8.67 5.17 -11.73
CA GLY A 250 8.62 5.83 -13.04
C GLY A 250 7.21 5.99 -13.63
N GLU A 251 6.17 5.43 -12.99
CA GLU A 251 4.77 5.66 -13.36
C GLU A 251 4.16 6.87 -12.62
N GLU A 252 3.12 7.45 -13.21
CA GLU A 252 2.29 8.43 -12.52
C GLU A 252 1.39 7.75 -11.49
N LEU A 253 1.11 8.45 -10.39
CA LEU A 253 0.15 7.95 -9.40
C LEU A 253 -1.28 7.95 -9.97
N PRO A 254 -2.17 7.09 -9.43
CA PRO A 254 -3.54 7.01 -9.90
C PRO A 254 -4.24 8.36 -9.72
N ARG A 255 -5.15 8.71 -10.64
CA ARG A 255 -5.92 9.97 -10.56
C ARG A 255 -6.64 10.15 -9.21
N HIS A 256 -7.07 9.03 -8.61
CA HIS A 256 -7.71 9.04 -7.30
C HIS A 256 -6.80 9.51 -6.16
N PHE A 257 -5.47 9.40 -6.32
CA PHE A 257 -4.50 9.92 -5.35
C PHE A 257 -4.74 11.42 -5.08
N PHE A 258 -4.98 12.20 -6.13
CA PHE A 258 -5.17 13.66 -6.04
C PHE A 258 -6.44 14.11 -5.32
N LYS A 259 -7.32 13.18 -4.90
CA LYS A 259 -8.41 13.50 -3.94
C LYS A 259 -7.90 14.10 -2.65
N TYR A 260 -6.60 13.95 -2.32
CA TYR A 260 -6.02 14.55 -1.13
C TYR A 260 -6.22 16.08 -1.09
N LEU A 261 -6.29 16.73 -2.27
CA LEU A 261 -6.53 18.17 -2.41
C LEU A 261 -7.88 18.60 -1.82
N THR A 262 -8.87 17.72 -1.78
CA THR A 262 -10.21 17.99 -1.22
C THR A 262 -10.42 17.32 0.14
N ASP A 263 -9.86 16.12 0.35
CA ASP A 263 -10.07 15.36 1.57
C ASP A 263 -9.29 15.94 2.76
N PHE A 264 -8.01 16.30 2.60
CA PHE A 264 -7.16 16.74 3.71
C PHE A 264 -7.60 18.10 4.31
N PRO A 265 -8.03 19.10 3.52
CA PRO A 265 -8.59 20.33 4.08
C PRO A 265 -9.90 20.13 4.86
N ARG A 266 -10.63 19.03 4.61
CA ARG A 266 -11.90 18.70 5.26
C ARG A 266 -11.73 17.78 6.47
N ALA A 267 -10.56 17.16 6.63
CA ALA A 267 -10.29 16.21 7.69
C ALA A 267 -10.30 16.89 9.06
N ASP A 268 -10.92 16.24 10.04
CA ASP A 268 -10.93 16.68 11.44
C ASP A 268 -10.07 15.80 12.37
N LEU A 269 -9.59 14.66 11.86
CA LEU A 269 -8.60 13.79 12.47
C LEU A 269 -7.79 13.08 11.38
N LEU A 270 -6.47 12.99 11.57
CA LEU A 270 -5.60 12.12 10.77
C LEU A 270 -5.11 10.95 11.62
N VAL A 271 -5.30 9.72 11.14
CA VAL A 271 -4.73 8.51 11.75
C VAL A 271 -3.72 7.90 10.78
N VAL A 272 -2.48 7.76 11.21
CA VAL A 272 -1.37 7.18 10.42
C VAL A 272 -0.95 5.86 11.07
N MET A 273 -0.93 4.77 10.30
CA MET A 273 -0.63 3.45 10.84
C MET A 273 0.34 2.66 9.96
N GLY A 274 1.31 1.99 10.59
CA GLY A 274 2.12 0.97 9.92
C GLY A 274 2.87 1.44 8.66
N THR A 275 3.45 2.64 8.65
CA THR A 275 4.20 3.16 7.50
C THR A 275 5.48 3.87 7.95
N SER A 276 6.56 3.77 7.16
CA SER A 276 7.80 4.51 7.40
C SER A 276 7.72 5.99 6.99
N LEU A 277 6.71 6.36 6.19
CA LEU A 277 6.60 7.68 5.57
C LEU A 277 7.88 8.12 4.83
N GLU A 278 8.54 7.19 4.14
CA GLU A 278 9.77 7.48 3.37
C GLU A 278 9.51 7.70 1.87
N VAL A 279 8.36 7.26 1.37
CA VAL A 279 8.04 7.31 -0.07
C VAL A 279 7.14 8.50 -0.36
N GLU A 280 7.66 9.44 -1.15
CA GLU A 280 6.91 10.57 -1.65
C GLU A 280 6.08 10.22 -2.89
N PRO A 281 4.99 10.95 -3.16
CA PRO A 281 4.40 12.07 -2.41
C PRO A 281 3.52 11.66 -1.21
N PHE A 282 3.41 10.35 -0.92
CA PHE A 282 2.54 9.85 0.16
C PHE A 282 2.98 10.36 1.54
N ALA A 283 4.29 10.36 1.80
CA ALA A 283 4.87 10.84 3.05
C ALA A 283 4.47 12.30 3.38
N SER A 284 4.52 13.19 2.38
CA SER A 284 4.14 14.60 2.54
C SER A 284 2.69 14.81 2.94
N LEU A 285 1.78 13.87 2.62
CA LEU A 285 0.37 13.98 3.02
C LEU A 285 0.18 14.00 4.54
N ALA A 286 1.08 13.36 5.31
CA ALA A 286 1.01 13.38 6.77
C ALA A 286 1.10 14.82 7.35
N GLY A 287 1.68 15.77 6.59
CA GLY A 287 1.74 17.18 6.93
C GLY A 287 0.62 18.05 6.34
N ALA A 288 -0.24 17.51 5.47
CA ALA A 288 -1.18 18.29 4.66
C ALA A 288 -2.49 18.67 5.37
N VAL A 289 -2.81 18.05 6.51
CA VAL A 289 -3.96 18.46 7.34
C VAL A 289 -3.70 19.79 8.04
N GLY A 290 -4.76 20.54 8.32
CA GLY A 290 -4.69 21.85 9.00
C GLY A 290 -3.96 21.80 10.35
N GLY A 291 -3.34 22.91 10.76
CA GLY A 291 -2.51 22.95 11.98
C GLY A 291 -3.24 22.62 13.28
N SER A 292 -4.56 22.83 13.32
CA SER A 292 -5.42 22.49 14.46
C SER A 292 -5.92 21.04 14.46
N VAL A 293 -5.75 20.30 13.35
CA VAL A 293 -6.21 18.92 13.20
C VAL A 293 -5.27 18.00 13.99
N PRO A 294 -5.77 17.21 14.95
CA PRO A 294 -4.97 16.21 15.64
C PRO A 294 -4.48 15.13 14.68
N ARG A 295 -3.27 14.63 14.93
CA ARG A 295 -2.69 13.52 14.16
C ARG A 295 -2.29 12.41 15.13
N LEU A 296 -2.80 11.21 14.90
CA LEU A 296 -2.44 10.02 15.66
C LEU A 296 -1.51 9.14 14.81
N LEU A 297 -0.32 8.83 15.32
CA LEU A 297 0.56 7.79 14.76
C LEU A 297 0.45 6.52 15.61
N ILE A 298 0.13 5.39 15.00
CA ILE A 298 0.26 4.05 15.59
C ILE A 298 1.27 3.27 14.76
N ASN A 299 2.50 3.13 15.27
CA ASN A 299 3.58 2.55 14.48
C ASN A 299 4.67 1.98 15.40
N ARG A 300 5.49 1.05 14.89
CA ARG A 300 6.64 0.54 15.66
C ARG A 300 7.61 1.65 16.04
N ASP A 301 7.96 2.46 15.05
CA ASP A 301 9.00 3.48 15.15
C ASP A 301 8.42 4.89 14.93
N PRO A 302 9.01 5.94 15.52
CA PRO A 302 8.68 7.32 15.16
C PRO A 302 9.13 7.60 13.73
N VAL A 303 8.24 8.20 12.92
CA VAL A 303 8.45 8.33 11.46
C VAL A 303 8.06 9.70 10.92
N GLY A 304 8.71 10.11 9.82
CA GLY A 304 8.39 11.33 9.09
C GLY A 304 8.28 12.57 10.00
N PRO A 305 7.21 13.38 9.88
CA PRO A 305 7.01 14.55 10.74
C PRO A 305 6.90 14.22 12.24
N PHE A 306 6.52 12.98 12.60
CA PHE A 306 6.38 12.52 13.99
C PHE A 306 7.70 12.09 14.64
N ALA A 307 8.82 12.11 13.92
CA ALA A 307 10.14 11.85 14.50
C ALA A 307 10.92 13.14 14.82
N GLY A 308 10.58 14.27 14.18
CA GLY A 308 11.40 15.48 14.28
C GLY A 308 10.66 16.82 14.24
N ARG A 309 9.36 16.87 13.87
CA ARG A 309 8.57 18.11 13.80
C ARG A 309 7.18 17.89 14.40
N HIS A 310 7.15 17.56 15.69
CA HIS A 310 5.90 17.35 16.42
C HIS A 310 5.05 18.63 16.45
N ARG A 311 3.76 18.48 16.13
CA ARG A 311 2.74 19.49 16.43
C ARG A 311 2.23 19.28 17.85
N ALA A 312 1.70 20.33 18.46
CA ALA A 312 1.13 20.26 19.81
C ALA A 312 0.00 19.21 19.95
N ARG A 313 -0.68 18.88 18.84
CA ARG A 313 -1.81 17.94 18.78
C ARG A 313 -1.44 16.58 18.17
N ASP A 314 -0.14 16.29 18.06
CA ASP A 314 0.31 14.96 17.65
C ASP A 314 0.25 14.01 18.85
N VAL A 315 -0.31 12.83 18.61
CA VAL A 315 -0.32 11.71 19.55
C VAL A 315 0.43 10.57 18.90
N VAL A 316 1.38 9.98 19.62
CA VAL A 316 2.22 8.89 19.12
C VAL A 316 2.06 7.68 20.03
N ARG A 317 1.60 6.57 19.45
CA ARG A 317 1.53 5.25 20.08
C ARG A 317 2.56 4.35 19.40
N LEU A 318 3.71 4.20 20.06
CA LEU A 318 4.75 3.29 19.60
C LEU A 318 4.49 1.85 20.01
N GLY A 319 4.93 0.91 19.18
CA GLY A 319 4.82 -0.53 19.43
C GLY A 319 4.15 -1.29 18.29
N ASP A 320 3.68 -2.50 18.57
CA ASP A 320 2.94 -3.28 17.60
C ASP A 320 1.64 -2.55 17.18
N VAL A 321 1.34 -2.59 15.88
CA VAL A 321 0.20 -1.86 15.30
C VAL A 321 -1.13 -2.47 15.77
N VAL A 322 -1.20 -3.80 15.86
CA VAL A 322 -2.41 -4.51 16.31
C VAL A 322 -2.70 -4.18 17.77
N GLU A 323 -1.69 -4.20 18.64
CA GLU A 323 -1.83 -3.79 20.04
C GLU A 323 -2.24 -2.32 20.19
N GLY A 324 -1.63 -1.43 19.40
CA GLY A 324 -1.98 -0.01 19.40
C GLY A 324 -3.43 0.26 18.97
N VAL A 325 -3.90 -0.44 17.93
CA VAL A 325 -5.29 -0.36 17.47
C VAL A 325 -6.24 -0.97 18.51
N ARG A 326 -5.91 -2.11 19.12
CA ARG A 326 -6.73 -2.69 20.20
C ARG A 326 -6.86 -1.73 21.37
N ALA A 327 -5.76 -1.11 21.80
CA ALA A 327 -5.81 -0.11 22.87
C ALA A 327 -6.71 1.10 22.51
N LEU A 328 -6.70 1.54 21.26
CA LEU A 328 -7.61 2.59 20.78
C LEU A 328 -9.07 2.12 20.80
N VAL A 329 -9.35 0.92 20.29
CA VAL A 329 -10.68 0.29 20.25
C VAL A 329 -11.25 0.08 21.66
N ASP A 330 -10.42 -0.34 22.60
CA ASP A 330 -10.80 -0.52 24.00
C ASP A 330 -11.14 0.84 24.64
N ALA A 331 -10.33 1.88 24.40
CA ALA A 331 -10.63 3.23 24.85
C ALA A 331 -11.90 3.83 24.23
N LEU A 332 -12.24 3.42 22.99
CA LEU A 332 -13.50 3.77 22.31
C LEU A 332 -14.71 3.04 22.90
N GLY A 333 -14.50 1.92 23.59
CA GLY A 333 -15.56 0.99 24.00
C GLY A 333 -16.15 0.20 22.83
N TRP A 334 -15.38 -0.01 21.75
CA TRP A 334 -15.85 -0.65 20.51
C TRP A 334 -15.42 -2.12 20.37
N THR A 335 -14.76 -2.69 21.38
CA THR A 335 -14.18 -4.04 21.34
C THR A 335 -15.19 -5.10 20.88
N ARG A 336 -16.38 -5.12 21.50
CA ARG A 336 -17.43 -6.09 21.15
C ARG A 336 -17.96 -5.93 19.73
N GLU A 337 -18.10 -4.69 19.26
CA GLU A 337 -18.58 -4.39 17.90
C GLU A 337 -17.54 -4.83 16.86
N LEU A 338 -16.26 -4.58 17.15
CA LEU A 338 -15.16 -4.97 16.28
C LEU A 338 -15.03 -6.50 16.20
N ASP A 339 -15.07 -7.20 17.34
CA ASP A 339 -15.03 -8.65 17.38
C ASP A 339 -16.21 -9.28 16.63
N ALA A 340 -17.42 -8.72 16.77
CA ALA A 340 -18.61 -9.17 16.04
C ALA A 340 -18.46 -8.97 14.53
N LEU A 341 -17.92 -7.82 14.10
CA LEU A 341 -17.64 -7.52 12.69
C LEU A 341 -16.64 -8.52 12.09
N MET A 342 -15.56 -8.80 12.82
CA MET A 342 -14.54 -9.78 12.42
C MET A 342 -15.10 -11.20 12.33
N ALA A 343 -15.91 -11.61 13.32
CA ALA A 343 -16.56 -12.92 13.34
C ALA A 343 -17.53 -13.09 12.15
N ALA A 344 -18.33 -12.06 11.85
CA ALA A 344 -19.24 -12.07 10.70
C ALA A 344 -18.49 -12.20 9.36
N ALA A 345 -17.35 -11.53 9.22
CA ALA A 345 -16.51 -11.64 8.04
C ALA A 345 -15.88 -13.04 7.89
N ALA A 346 -15.42 -13.64 9.00
CA ALA A 346 -14.88 -15.01 8.99
C ALA A 346 -15.91 -16.06 8.56
N LEU A 347 -17.18 -15.90 8.99
CA LEU A 347 -18.29 -16.77 8.58
C LEU A 347 -18.59 -16.66 7.08
N LYS A 348 -18.58 -15.45 6.50
CA LYS A 348 -18.78 -15.24 5.05
C LYS A 348 -17.72 -15.98 4.22
N VAL A 349 -16.47 -15.98 4.66
CA VAL A 349 -15.40 -16.73 3.99
C VAL A 349 -15.62 -18.23 4.10
N CYS A 350 -16.02 -18.73 5.29
CA CYS A 350 -16.28 -20.16 5.51
C CYS A 350 -17.42 -20.67 4.60
N VAL A 351 -18.54 -19.94 4.53
CA VAL A 351 -19.68 -20.30 3.68
C VAL A 351 -19.29 -20.28 2.20
N CYS A 352 -18.52 -19.28 1.74
CA CYS A 352 -18.08 -19.22 0.35
C CYS A 352 -17.19 -20.42 -0.03
N VAL A 353 -16.25 -20.80 0.85
CA VAL A 353 -15.42 -22.00 0.65
C VAL A 353 -16.26 -23.28 0.62
N CYS A 354 -17.23 -23.44 1.52
CA CYS A 354 -18.14 -24.59 1.51
C CYS A 354 -18.95 -24.68 0.21
N VAL A 355 -19.49 -23.55 -0.28
CA VAL A 355 -20.26 -23.51 -1.53
C VAL A 355 -19.38 -23.89 -2.73
N VAL A 356 -18.15 -23.37 -2.81
CA VAL A 356 -17.19 -23.71 -3.88
C VAL A 356 -16.80 -25.19 -3.84
N VAL A 357 -16.56 -25.76 -2.65
CA VAL A 357 -16.25 -27.19 -2.50
C VAL A 357 -17.45 -28.06 -2.93
N THR A 358 -18.69 -27.64 -2.66
CA THR A 358 -19.88 -28.38 -3.11
C THR A 358 -20.21 -28.21 -4.60
N ALA A 359 -19.64 -27.21 -5.27
CA ALA A 359 -19.89 -26.89 -6.67
C ALA A 359 -18.85 -27.49 -7.65
N LEU A 360 -17.80 -28.14 -7.14
CA LEU A 360 -16.91 -28.95 -7.98
C LEU A 360 -17.70 -30.17 -8.51
N PRO A 361 -17.69 -30.45 -9.83
CA PRO A 361 -18.38 -31.61 -10.36
C PRO A 361 -17.81 -32.86 -9.70
N ARG A 362 -18.68 -33.66 -9.10
CA ARG A 362 -18.31 -35.02 -8.65
C ARG A 362 -17.75 -35.74 -9.87
N GLU A 363 -16.47 -36.10 -9.83
CA GLU A 363 -15.90 -37.02 -10.80
C GLU A 363 -16.84 -38.23 -10.89
N SER A 364 -17.35 -38.47 -12.09
CA SER A 364 -18.12 -39.64 -12.42
C SER A 364 -17.25 -40.86 -12.12
N SER A 365 -17.62 -41.56 -11.06
CA SER A 365 -17.07 -42.88 -10.74
C SER A 365 -17.16 -43.77 -11.98
N HIS A 366 -16.01 -44.28 -12.40
CA HIS A 366 -15.92 -45.35 -13.37
C HIS A 366 -16.74 -46.55 -12.87
N GLU A 367 -17.81 -46.89 -13.59
CA GLU A 367 -18.43 -48.21 -13.48
C GLU A 367 -17.48 -49.28 -14.05
N PRO A 368 -17.34 -50.44 -13.37
CA PRO A 368 -16.62 -51.57 -13.94
C PRO A 368 -17.51 -52.28 -14.98
N LEU A 369 -16.91 -52.57 -16.15
CA LEU A 369 -17.49 -53.33 -17.26
C LEU A 369 -18.19 -54.61 -16.79
N GLY A 370 -19.53 -54.61 -16.88
CA GLY A 370 -20.40 -55.75 -16.60
C GLY A 370 -20.67 -56.61 -17.84
N LEU A 371 -20.36 -57.90 -17.70
CA LEU A 371 -20.89 -59.08 -18.40
C LEU A 371 -22.01 -58.85 -19.45
N VAL A 372 -21.69 -59.14 -20.71
CA VAL A 372 -22.69 -59.52 -21.71
C VAL A 372 -23.02 -61.02 -21.51
N LYS A 373 -24.19 -61.31 -20.97
CA LYS A 373 -24.80 -62.65 -20.99
C LYS A 373 -25.78 -62.72 -22.17
N THR A 374 -25.45 -63.53 -23.17
CA THR A 374 -26.40 -63.99 -24.19
C THR A 374 -26.85 -65.43 -23.88
N LYS A 375 -28.17 -65.63 -23.80
CA LYS A 375 -28.92 -66.90 -23.96
C LYS A 375 -29.91 -66.59 -25.09
N HIS A 376 -30.18 -67.38 -26.12
CA HIS A 376 -30.34 -68.83 -26.35
C HIS A 376 -29.96 -69.08 -27.83
N GLU A 377 -29.58 -70.27 -28.32
CA GLU A 377 -30.42 -71.46 -28.55
C GLU A 377 -29.58 -72.64 -29.10
N ALA A 378 -30.17 -73.84 -29.07
CA ALA A 378 -29.53 -75.15 -29.13
C ALA A 378 -29.11 -75.66 -30.53
N ARG A 379 -28.09 -76.54 -30.58
CA ARG A 379 -28.12 -77.91 -31.16
C ARG A 379 -26.71 -78.54 -31.23
N GLY A 380 -26.61 -79.84 -30.89
CA GLY A 380 -25.84 -80.77 -31.73
C GLY A 380 -24.48 -81.31 -31.26
N SER A 381 -24.50 -82.20 -30.26
CA SER A 381 -23.84 -83.53 -30.29
C SER A 381 -22.31 -83.72 -30.25
N ARG A 382 -21.93 -84.76 -29.47
CA ARG A 382 -20.75 -85.65 -29.52
C ARG A 382 -19.51 -85.33 -28.65
N ARG A 383 -19.56 -85.92 -27.45
CA ARG A 383 -18.64 -86.89 -26.78
C ARG A 383 -17.10 -86.66 -26.68
N PRO A 384 -16.47 -87.24 -25.64
CA PRO A 384 -15.24 -86.73 -25.01
C PRO A 384 -14.02 -87.67 -25.17
N ARG A 385 -12.89 -87.26 -24.57
CA ARG A 385 -11.64 -88.00 -24.19
C ARG A 385 -10.42 -87.25 -24.76
N SER A 386 -9.25 -87.15 -24.15
CA SER A 386 -8.65 -87.71 -22.92
C SER A 386 -7.31 -86.99 -22.71
N ARG A 387 -6.77 -87.14 -21.51
CA ARG A 387 -5.53 -86.59 -20.94
C ARG A 387 -4.23 -87.18 -21.59
N PRO A 388 -3.01 -86.82 -21.13
CA PRO A 388 -1.86 -86.33 -21.90
C PRO A 388 -0.80 -87.44 -22.19
N PRO A 389 0.44 -87.11 -22.63
CA PRO A 389 1.51 -86.69 -21.72
C PRO A 389 2.08 -85.29 -21.99
#